data_AF-A0A538IAW9-F1
#
_entry.id   AF-A0A538IAW9-F1
#
_cell.length_a   1.000
_cell.length_b   1.000
_cell.length_c   1.000
_cell.angle_alpha   90.00
_cell.angle_beta   90.00
_cell.angle_gamma   90.00
#
_symmetry.space_group_name_H-M   'P 1'
#
loop_
_entity.id
_entity.type
_entity.pdbx_description
1 polymer ?
#
loop_
_entity_poly.entity_id
_entity_poly.type
_entity_poly.pdbx_seq_one_letter_code
_entity_poly.pdbx_strand_id
1 'polypeptide(L)' 'MSEKAYARAKIQHLLVTGDNRLKQGVSAEKVRATYEEALEVAREAGLEKSVRPLVEIRLADLERLARESRPPEPPAA' A
#
# COMPACT_ATOMS: atom_id res chain seq x y z
N MET A 1 -19.76 -14.96 -10.44
CA MET A 1 -18.89 -14.65 -9.29
C MET A 1 -19.61 -13.64 -8.42
N SER A 2 -19.56 -13.76 -7.09
CA SER A 2 -20.11 -12.73 -6.18
C SER A 2 -19.28 -11.43 -6.29
N GLU A 3 -19.93 -10.28 -6.16
CA GLU A 3 -19.27 -8.97 -6.06
C GLU A 3 -18.16 -8.96 -5.01
N LYS A 4 -18.38 -9.61 -3.86
CA LYS A 4 -17.39 -9.75 -2.79
C LYS A 4 -16.18 -10.59 -3.20
N ALA A 5 -16.37 -11.59 -4.06
CA ALA A 5 -15.27 -12.39 -4.61
C ALA A 5 -14.45 -11.59 -5.64
N TYR A 6 -15.13 -10.80 -6.47
CA TYR A 6 -14.46 -9.88 -7.39
C TYR A 6 -13.66 -8.81 -6.63
N ALA A 7 -14.23 -8.21 -5.58
CA ALA A 7 -13.53 -7.26 -4.72
C ALA A 7 -12.27 -7.88 -4.10
N ARG A 8 -12.34 -9.12 -3.58
CA ARG A 8 -11.15 -9.83 -3.06
C ARG A 8 -10.06 -10.00 -4.10
N ALA A 9 -10.42 -10.40 -5.32
CA ALA A 9 -9.46 -10.54 -6.41
C ALA A 9 -8.83 -9.18 -6.79
N LYS A 10 -9.63 -8.12 -6.87
CA LYS A 10 -9.14 -6.75 -7.15
C LYS A 10 -8.20 -6.26 -6.04
N ILE A 11 -8.54 -6.45 -4.77
CA ILE A 11 -7.70 -6.09 -3.62
C ILE A 11 -6.37 -6.84 -3.70
N GLN A 12 -6.39 -8.17 -3.91
CA GLN A 12 -5.17 -8.96 -4.05
C GLN A 12 -4.30 -8.45 -5.19
N HIS A 13 -4.90 -8.14 -6.34
CA HIS A 13 -4.19 -7.61 -7.49
C HIS A 13 -3.52 -6.26 -7.19
N LEU A 14 -4.21 -5.34 -6.51
CA LEU A 14 -3.67 -4.04 -6.11
C LEU A 14 -2.51 -4.19 -5.12
N LEU A 15 -2.63 -5.06 -4.12
CA LEU A 15 -1.55 -5.33 -3.16
C LEU A 15 -0.29 -5.86 -3.86
N VAL A 16 -0.45 -6.88 -4.71
CA VAL A 16 0.68 -7.43 -5.50
C VAL A 16 1.27 -6.38 -6.44
N THR A 17 0.44 -5.52 -7.03
CA THR A 17 0.90 -4.43 -7.88
C THR A 17 1.71 -3.41 -7.11
N GLY A 18 1.28 -3.03 -5.90
CA GLY A 18 2.02 -2.13 -5.03
C GLY A 18 3.37 -2.72 -4.62
N ASP A 19 3.39 -4.00 -4.22
CA ASP A 19 4.62 -4.71 -3.84
C ASP A 19 5.62 -4.77 -5.03
N ASN A 20 5.12 -5.06 -6.23
CA ASN A 20 5.92 -5.08 -7.45
C ASN A 20 6.45 -3.68 -7.82
N ARG A 21 5.62 -2.63 -7.71
CA ARG A 21 6.03 -1.25 -7.95
C ARG A 21 7.13 -0.82 -6.97
N LEU A 22 6.98 -1.16 -5.69
CA LEU A 22 8.00 -0.91 -4.67
C LEU A 22 9.32 -1.60 -5.03
N LYS A 23 9.25 -2.90 -5.36
CA LYS A 23 10.41 -3.69 -5.79
C LYS A 23 11.10 -3.11 -7.03
N GLN A 24 10.34 -2.50 -7.94
CA GLN A 24 10.85 -1.89 -9.17
C GLN A 24 11.38 -0.46 -8.98
N GLY A 25 11.33 0.09 -7.75
CA GLY A 25 11.81 1.45 -7.48
C GLY A 25 10.86 2.54 -7.97
N VAL A 26 9.57 2.24 -8.14
CA VAL A 26 8.55 3.26 -8.42
C VAL A 26 8.42 4.20 -7.22
N SER A 27 8.09 5.48 -7.46
CA SER A 27 7.99 6.48 -6.41
C SER A 27 7.05 6.05 -5.28
N ALA A 28 7.44 6.37 -4.04
CA ALA A 28 6.67 6.01 -2.85
C ALA A 28 5.23 6.54 -2.90
N GLU A 29 4.99 7.71 -3.49
CA GLU A 29 3.65 8.26 -3.70
C GLU A 29 2.76 7.33 -4.54
N LYS A 30 3.27 6.80 -5.66
CA LYS A 30 2.52 5.88 -6.53
C LYS A 30 2.30 4.52 -5.86
N VAL A 31 3.27 4.04 -5.10
CA VAL A 31 3.13 2.80 -4.31
C VAL A 31 2.04 2.99 -3.26
N ARG A 32 2.09 4.09 -2.49
CA ARG A 32 1.09 4.46 -1.48
C ARG A 32 -0.31 4.50 -2.08
N ALA A 33 -0.50 5.22 -3.18
CA ALA A 33 -1.79 5.33 -3.85
C ALA A 33 -2.38 3.96 -4.24
N THR A 34 -1.52 2.99 -4.60
CA THR A 34 -1.96 1.63 -4.95
C THR A 34 -2.52 0.88 -3.73
N TYR A 35 -1.89 1.03 -2.56
CA TYR A 35 -2.35 0.42 -1.33
C TYR A 35 -3.60 1.11 -0.78
N GLU A 36 -3.70 2.42 -0.90
CA GLU A 36 -4.89 3.19 -0.54
C GLU A 36 -6.09 2.83 -1.43
N GLU A 37 -5.88 2.61 -2.73
CA GLU A 37 -6.93 2.09 -3.63
C GLU A 37 -7.42 0.70 -3.17
N ALA A 38 -6.52 -0.17 -2.70
CA ALA A 38 -6.91 -1.48 -2.17
C ALA A 38 -7.78 -1.36 -0.90
N LEU A 39 -7.50 -0.36 -0.05
CA LEU A 39 -8.35 -0.03 1.10
C LEU A 39 -9.72 0.50 0.70
N GLU A 40 -9.79 1.34 -0.33
CA GLU A 40 -11.06 1.87 -0.82
C GLU A 40 -11.97 0.74 -1.34
N VAL A 41 -11.43 -0.13 -2.19
CA VAL A 41 -12.16 -1.31 -2.69
C VAL A 41 -12.60 -2.21 -1.53
N ALA A 42 -11.75 -2.36 -0.50
CA ALA A 42 -12.12 -3.12 0.69
C ALA A 42 -13.24 -2.46 1.50
N ARG A 43 -13.28 -1.13 1.58
CA ARG A 43 -14.34 -0.38 2.26
C ARG A 43 -15.67 -0.53 1.53
N GLU A 44 -15.68 -0.29 0.22
CA GLU A 44 -16.86 -0.44 -0.64
C GLU A 44 -17.46 -1.85 -0.54
N ALA A 45 -16.62 -2.89 -0.49
CA ALA A 45 -17.05 -4.28 -0.40
C ALA A 45 -17.31 -4.80 1.03
N GLY A 46 -17.18 -3.94 2.07
CA GLY A 46 -17.36 -4.35 3.47
C GLY A 46 -16.31 -5.35 3.98
N LEU A 47 -15.10 -5.31 3.42
CA LEU A 47 -13.94 -6.16 3.72
C LEU A 47 -12.84 -5.41 4.49
N GLU A 48 -13.02 -4.11 4.73
CA GLU A 48 -12.00 -3.23 5.33
C GLU A 48 -11.40 -3.80 6.60
N LYS A 49 -12.21 -4.33 7.53
CA LYS A 49 -11.71 -4.89 8.80
C LYS A 49 -10.68 -6.00 8.61
N SER A 50 -10.79 -6.80 7.54
CA SER A 50 -9.82 -7.87 7.25
C SER A 50 -8.60 -7.42 6.45
N VAL A 51 -8.74 -6.35 5.66
CA VAL A 51 -7.68 -5.88 4.74
C VAL A 51 -6.82 -4.79 5.36
N ARG A 52 -7.43 -3.93 6.19
CA ARG A 52 -6.78 -2.76 6.79
C ARG A 52 -5.47 -3.08 7.53
N PRO A 53 -5.38 -4.10 8.41
CA PRO A 53 -4.12 -4.39 9.10
C PRO A 53 -2.97 -4.69 8.15
N LEU A 54 -3.26 -5.37 7.04
CA LEU A 54 -2.26 -5.75 6.04
C LEU A 54 -1.76 -4.53 5.25
N VAL A 55 -2.64 -3.57 4.97
CA VAL A 55 -2.29 -2.34 4.26
C VAL A 55 -1.52 -1.38 5.16
N GLU A 56 -1.92 -1.25 6.43
CA GLU A 56 -1.23 -0.40 7.42
C GLU A 56 0.24 -0.81 7.58
N ILE A 57 0.53 -2.12 7.65
CA ILE A 57 1.91 -2.63 7.69
C ILE A 57 2.70 -2.18 6.45
N ARG A 58 2.13 -2.35 5.26
CA ARG A 58 2.79 -1.96 4.00
C ARG A 58 3.06 -0.47 3.91
N LEU A 59 2.12 0.36 4.36
CA LEU A 59 2.28 1.82 4.39
C LEU A 59 3.38 2.23 5.39
N ALA A 60 3.41 1.61 6.57
CA ALA A 60 4.46 1.86 7.55
C ALA A 60 5.85 1.44 7.03
N ASP A 61 5.94 0.30 6.36
CA ASP A 61 7.18 -0.17 5.72
C ASP A 61 7.64 0.78 4.61
N LEU A 62 6.70 1.24 3.77
CA LEU A 62 6.98 2.21 2.71
C LEU A 62 7.53 3.53 3.28
N GLU A 63 6.94 4.03 4.36
CA GLU A 63 7.44 5.23 5.04
C GLU A 63 8.81 5.04 5.66
N ARG A 64 9.08 3.85 6.23
CA ARG A 64 10.40 3.51 6.76
C ARG A 64 11.46 3.54 5.65
N LEU A 65 11.20 2.87 4.54
CA LEU A 65 12.11 2.85 3.37
C LEU A 65 12.32 4.24 2.77
N ALA A 66 11.27 5.06 2.72
CA ALA A 66 11.35 6.43 2.23
C ALA A 66 12.16 7.36 3.17
N ARG A 67 12.25 7.04 4.47
CA ARG A 67 13.12 7.74 5.42
C ARG A 67 14.57 7.28 5.29
N GLU A 68 14.80 5.98 5.23
CA GLU A 68 16.15 5.39 5.08
C GLU A 68 16.84 5.82 3.78
N SER A 69 16.07 6.08 2.72
CA SER A 69 16.59 6.55 1.44
C SER A 69 16.98 8.04 1.43
N ARG A 70 16.54 8.85 2.41
CA ARG A 70 16.94 10.26 2.50
C ARG A 70 18.31 10.37 3.15
N PRO A 71 19.25 11.20 2.63
CA PRO A 71 20.46 11.56 3.36
C PRO A 71 20.08 12.11 4.74
N PRO A 72 20.84 11.79 5.81
CA PRO A 72 20.59 12.36 7.13
C PRO A 72 20.63 13.89 7.03
N GLU A 73 19.66 14.56 7.66
CA GLU A 73 19.70 16.01 7.77
C GLU A 73 20.97 16.40 8.55
N PRO A 74 21.76 17.38 8.05
CA PRO A 74 22.93 17.84 8.77
C PRO A 74 22.50 18.38 10.14
N PRO A 75 23.30 18.16 11.20
CA PRO A 75 22.97 18.65 12.53
C PRO A 75 22.79 20.17 12.48
N ALA A 76 21.71 20.65 13.11
CA ALA A 76 21.47 22.08 13.25
C ALA A 76 22.65 22.73 13.99
N ALA A 77 23.19 23.80 13.40
CA ALA A 77 24.31 24.59 13.91
C ALA A 77 23.91 25.49 15.09
#